data_AF-A0A5S5BWS5-F1
#
_entry.id   AF-A0A5S5BWS5-F1
#
_cell.length_a   1.000
_cell.length_b   1.000
_cell.length_c   1.000
_cell.angle_alpha   90.00
_cell.angle_beta   90.00
_cell.angle_gamma   90.00
#
_symmetry.space_group_name_H-M   'P 1'
#
loop_
_entity.id
_entity.type
_entity.pdbx_description
1 polymer ?
#
loop_
_entity_poly.entity_id
_entity_poly.type
_entity_poly.pdbx_seq_one_letter_code
_entity_poly.pdbx_strand_id
1 'polypeptide(L)'
;MVAYELIKKLEKLPYYNNLLKSGVVPISWVDYKVIYEFYQKEIIRLIRGGFSQSKAKRQAKTNASEEFNIGESTVYWIVKKMKS
;
A
#
# COMPACT_ATOMS: atom_id res chain seq x y z
N MET A 1 4.28 14.09 7.19
CA MET A 1 5.28 13.10 6.72
C MET A 1 4.47 11.87 6.36
N VAL A 2 4.55 11.43 5.11
CA VAL A 2 3.65 10.41 4.56
C VAL A 2 3.85 9.08 5.28
N ALA A 3 2.79 8.42 5.77
CA ALA A 3 2.90 7.19 6.57
C ALA A 3 3.76 6.10 5.90
N TYR A 4 3.67 5.96 4.57
CA TYR A 4 4.49 5.05 3.79
C TYR A 4 6.00 5.32 3.89
N GLU A 5 6.42 6.59 3.89
CA GLU A 5 7.83 6.96 4.02
C GLU A 5 8.37 6.63 5.41
N LEU A 6 7.54 6.82 6.44
CA LEU A 6 7.90 6.45 7.81
C LEU A 6 8.13 4.95 7.92
N ILE A 7 7.22 4.13 7.37
CA ILE A 7 7.37 2.66 7.36
C ILE A 7 8.67 2.27 6.66
N LYS A 8 8.96 2.86 5.49
CA LYS A 8 10.23 2.61 4.78
C LYS A 8 11.48 2.97 5.56
N LYS A 9 11.42 4.02 6.39
CA LYS A 9 12.55 4.40 7.26
C LYS A 9 12.69 3.43 8.42
N LEU A 10 11.58 3.01 9.02
CA LEU A 10 11.56 2.04 10.12
C LEU A 10 12.12 0.67 9.70
N GLU A 11 11.79 0.20 8.49
CA GLU A 11 12.31 -1.06 7.94
C GLU A 11 13.84 -1.11 7.82
N LYS A 12 14.51 0.05 7.74
CA LYS A 12 15.98 0.12 7.66
C LYS A 12 16.66 -0.03 9.02
N LEU A 13 15.90 -0.02 10.12
CA LEU A 13 16.47 -0.12 11.46
C LEU A 13 16.89 -1.57 11.74
N PRO A 14 18.08 -1.80 12.33
CA PRO A 14 18.57 -3.15 12.66
C PRO A 14 17.61 -3.95 13.56
N TYR A 15 16.81 -3.25 14.37
CA TYR A 15 15.87 -3.82 15.33
C TYR A 15 14.41 -3.76 14.86
N TYR A 16 14.13 -3.46 13.59
CA TYR A 16 12.76 -3.36 13.07
C TYR A 16 11.94 -4.63 13.33
N ASN A 17 12.53 -5.80 13.09
CA ASN A 17 11.89 -7.08 13.38
C ASN A 17 11.56 -7.27 14.86
N ASN A 18 12.38 -6.72 15.77
CA ASN A 18 12.10 -6.76 17.20
C ASN A 18 10.93 -5.83 17.56
N LEU A 19 10.80 -4.68 16.90
CA LEU A 19 9.66 -3.77 17.08
C LEU A 19 8.33 -4.37 16.57
N LEU A 20 8.38 -5.14 15.48
CA LEU A 20 7.22 -5.88 15.00
C LEU A 20 6.83 -6.98 16.00
N LYS A 21 7.80 -7.77 16.47
CA LYS A 21 7.57 -8.84 17.44
C LYS A 21 7.06 -8.33 18.79
N SER A 22 7.52 -7.16 19.24
CA SER A 22 7.07 -6.53 20.49
C SER A 22 5.72 -5.81 20.36
N GLY A 23 5.13 -5.75 19.16
CA GLY A 23 3.87 -5.06 18.91
C GLY A 23 3.98 -3.52 18.92
N VAL A 24 5.19 -2.97 19.02
CA VAL A 24 5.42 -1.51 18.96
C VAL A 24 5.09 -0.99 17.56
N VAL A 25 5.43 -1.75 16.52
CA VAL A 25 4.97 -1.50 15.15
C VAL A 25 3.86 -2.50 14.82
N PRO A 26 2.65 -2.03 14.46
CA PRO A 26 1.57 -2.93 14.09
C PRO A 26 1.95 -3.77 12.86
N ILE A 27 1.76 -5.10 12.93
CA ILE A 27 2.03 -6.02 11.82
C ILE A 27 1.24 -5.63 10.56
N SER A 28 0.00 -5.15 10.75
CA SER A 28 -0.85 -4.63 9.65
C SER A 28 -0.19 -3.54 8.80
N TRP A 29 0.84 -2.84 9.30
CA TRP A 29 1.57 -1.85 8.50
C TRP A 29 2.37 -2.50 7.37
N VAL A 30 2.85 -3.72 7.57
CA VAL A 30 3.52 -4.51 6.54
C VAL A 30 2.51 -4.85 5.44
N ASP A 31 1.34 -5.36 5.80
CA ASP A 31 0.28 -5.70 4.85
C ASP A 31 -0.18 -4.47 4.07
N TYR A 32 -0.42 -3.35 4.76
CA TYR A 32 -0.81 -2.10 4.13
C TYR A 32 0.27 -1.59 3.16
N LYS A 33 1.55 -1.74 3.50
CA LYS A 33 2.65 -1.34 2.63
C LYS A 33 2.64 -2.18 1.36
N VAL A 34 2.54 -3.51 1.48
CA VAL A 34 2.51 -4.44 0.34
C VAL A 34 1.34 -4.12 -0.59
N ILE A 35 0.13 -3.93 -0.05
CA ILE A 35 -1.07 -3.58 -0.81
C ILE A 35 -0.88 -2.22 -1.52
N TYR A 36 -0.33 -1.22 -0.83
CA TYR A 36 -0.08 0.09 -1.41
C TYR A 36 0.94 0.05 -2.54
N GLU A 37 2.02 -0.72 -2.39
CA GLU A 37 3.05 -0.88 -3.43
C GLU A 37 2.50 -1.59 -4.66
N PHE A 38 1.70 -2.63 -4.48
CA PHE A 38 0.99 -3.28 -5.57
C PHE A 38 0.07 -2.29 -6.32
N TYR A 39 -0.76 -1.55 -5.58
CA TYR A 39 -1.63 -0.52 -6.16
C TYR A 39 -0.86 0.51 -6.99
N GLN A 40 0.31 0.98 -6.52
CA GLN A 40 1.15 1.91 -7.28
C GLN A 40 1.73 1.28 -8.55
N LYS A 41 2.18 0.03 -8.49
CA LYS A 41 2.67 -0.72 -9.67
C LYS A 41 1.57 -0.86 -10.71
N GLU A 42 0.35 -1.17 -10.29
CA GLU A 42 -0.81 -1.29 -11.17
C GLU A 42 -1.18 0.03 -11.85
N ILE A 43 -1.15 1.15 -11.14
CA ILE A 43 -1.34 2.47 -11.75
C ILE A 43 -0.35 2.70 -12.89
N ILE A 44 0.95 2.43 -12.64
CA ILE A 44 2.01 2.64 -13.64
C ILE A 44 1.77 1.72 -14.85
N ARG A 45 1.45 0.45 -14.61
CA ARG A 45 1.15 -0.53 -15.67
C ARG A 45 -0.02 -0.08 -16.54
N LEU A 46 -1.12 0.36 -15.92
CA LEU A 46 -2.33 0.77 -16.63
C LEU A 46 -2.14 2.07 -17.41
N ILE A 47 -1.43 3.05 -16.84
CA ILE A 47 -1.11 4.30 -17.55
C ILE A 47 -0.24 4.01 -18.78
N ARG A 48 0.77 3.12 -18.66
CA ARG A 48 1.58 2.67 -19.80
C ARG A 48 0.74 1.92 -20.85
N GLY A 49 -0.33 1.25 -20.42
CA GLY A 49 -1.32 0.62 -21.29
C GLY A 49 -2.37 1.59 -21.88
N GLY A 50 -2.19 2.92 -21.73
CA GLY A 50 -3.05 3.93 -22.34
C GLY A 50 -4.27 4.34 -21.50
N PHE A 51 -4.38 3.90 -20.24
CA PHE A 51 -5.47 4.34 -19.36
C PHE A 51 -5.22 5.77 -18.90
N SER A 52 -6.28 6.59 -18.88
CA SER A 52 -6.22 7.89 -18.20
C SER A 52 -5.95 7.72 -16.71
N GLN A 53 -5.34 8.71 -16.06
CA GLN A 53 -4.96 8.62 -14.65
C GLN A 53 -6.14 8.30 -13.72
N SER A 54 -7.33 8.84 -14.00
CA SER A 54 -8.54 8.57 -13.20
C SER A 54 -9.08 7.15 -13.40
N LYS A 55 -8.99 6.61 -14.63
CA LYS A 55 -9.37 5.23 -14.93
C LYS A 55 -8.37 4.24 -14.36
N ALA A 56 -7.08 4.53 -14.46
CA ALA A 56 -6.00 3.73 -13.89
C ALA A 56 -6.12 3.61 -12.37
N LYS A 57 -6.40 4.70 -11.65
CA LYS A 57 -6.61 4.67 -10.18
C LYS A 57 -7.80 3.80 -9.79
N ARG A 58 -8.92 3.89 -10.52
CA ARG A 58 -10.11 3.07 -10.27
C ARG A 58 -9.81 1.59 -10.51
N GLN A 59 -9.25 1.25 -11.66
CA GLN A 59 -8.94 -0.13 -12.00
C GLN A 59 -7.84 -0.73 -11.10
N ALA A 60 -6.80 0.04 -10.74
CA ALA A 60 -5.77 -0.43 -9.82
C ALA A 60 -6.32 -0.77 -8.42
N LYS A 61 -7.37 -0.05 -7.98
CA LYS A 61 -8.06 -0.34 -6.72
C LYS A 61 -8.83 -1.66 -6.82
N THR A 62 -9.55 -1.89 -7.92
CA THR A 62 -10.25 -3.16 -8.21
C THR A 62 -9.25 -4.31 -8.28
N ASN A 63 -8.16 -4.16 -9.03
CA ASN A 63 -7.13 -5.20 -9.16
C ASN A 63 -6.50 -5.54 -7.80
N ALA A 64 -6.22 -4.54 -6.95
CA ALA A 64 -5.71 -4.79 -5.60
C ALA A 64 -6.77 -5.45 -4.68
N SER A 65 -8.04 -5.12 -4.87
CA SER A 65 -9.15 -5.76 -4.15
C SER A 65 -9.22 -7.25 -4.48
N GLU A 66 -9.09 -7.60 -5.75
CA GLU A 66 -9.07 -8.99 -6.24
C GLU A 66 -7.80 -9.74 -5.80
N GLU A 67 -6.62 -9.16 -6.01
CA GLU A 67 -5.32 -9.78 -5.69
C GLU A 67 -5.22 -10.17 -4.21
N PHE A 68 -5.64 -9.28 -3.31
CA PHE A 68 -5.54 -9.48 -1.86
C PHE A 68 -6.82 -10.00 -1.22
N ASN A 69 -7.86 -10.29 -2.01
CA ASN A 69 -9.17 -10.75 -1.55
C ASN A 69 -9.76 -9.90 -0.40
N ILE A 70 -9.74 -8.58 -0.58
CA ILE A 70 -10.29 -7.59 0.38
C ILE A 70 -11.24 -6.64 -0.34
N GLY A 71 -12.14 -5.98 0.38
CA GLY A 71 -13.04 -4.99 -0.22
C GLY A 71 -12.30 -3.77 -0.79
N GLU A 72 -12.78 -3.22 -1.92
CA GLU A 72 -12.22 -2.00 -2.51
C GLU A 72 -12.22 -0.80 -1.55
N SER A 73 -13.19 -0.75 -0.61
CA SER A 73 -13.24 0.26 0.45
C SER A 73 -12.03 0.15 1.38
N THR A 74 -11.62 -1.06 1.74
CA THR A 74 -10.40 -1.33 2.51
C THR A 74 -9.16 -0.86 1.74
N VAL A 75 -9.04 -1.20 0.46
CA VAL A 75 -7.95 -0.71 -0.40
C VAL A 75 -7.91 0.82 -0.42
N TYR A 76 -9.07 1.48 -0.57
CA TYR A 76 -9.17 2.93 -0.52
C TYR A 76 -8.64 3.51 0.79
N TRP A 77 -9.05 2.94 1.94
CA TRP A 77 -8.59 3.39 3.25
C TRP A 77 -7.10 3.19 3.46
N ILE A 78 -6.54 2.07 2.98
CA ILE A 78 -5.10 1.81 2.99
C ILE A 78 -4.37 2.88 2.17
N VAL A 79 -4.81 3.12 0.93
CA VAL A 79 -4.21 4.13 0.05
C VAL A 79 -4.30 5.53 0.67
N LYS A 80 -5.42 5.89 1.28
CA LYS A 80 -5.61 7.16 1.97
C LYS A 80 -4.67 7.28 3.16
N LYS A 81 -4.59 6.24 4.00
CA LYS A 81 -3.71 6.18 5.17
C LYS A 81 -2.24 6.28 4.78
N MET A 82 -1.85 5.62 3.69
CA MET A 82 -0.48 5.65 3.17
C MET A 82 -0.07 6.96 2.51
N LYS A 83 -1.02 7.81 2.12
CA LYS A 83 -0.79 9.15 1.54
C LYS A 83 -0.90 10.30 2.53
N SER A 84 -1.52 10.05 3.69
CA SER A 84 -1.64 11.04 4.78
C SER A 84 -0.34 11.09 5.57
#